data_AF-A0A8T8S921-F1
#
_entry.id   AF-A0A8T8S921-F1
#
_cell.length_a   1.000
_cell.length_b   1.000
_cell.length_c   1.000
_cell.angle_alpha   90.00
_cell.angle_beta   90.00
_cell.angle_gamma   90.00
#
_symmetry.space_group_name_H-M   'P 1'
#
loop_
_entity.id
_entity.type
_entity.pdbx_description
1 polymer ?
#
loop_
_entity_poly.entity_id
_entity_poly.type
_entity_poly.pdbx_seq_one_letter_code
_entity_poly.pdbx_strand_id
1 'polypeptide(L)' 'QSIIVRAQGEARSAELIGEAVKKNKGFLKLRKLEAARDIAHVLANSGNRIMLDAQSLLLNVADEDPTAPQNQQR' A
#
# COMPACT_ATOMS: atom_id res chain seq x y z
N GLN A 1 -0.06 -33.57 -14.58
CA GLN A 1 -1.18 -32.77 -15.16
C GLN A 1 -1.94 -31.91 -14.13
N SER A 2 -1.84 -32.15 -12.81
CA SER A 2 -2.59 -31.40 -11.77
C SER A 2 -2.16 -29.92 -11.57
N ILE A 3 -0.87 -29.60 -11.77
CA ILE A 3 -0.34 -28.22 -11.56
C ILE A 3 -0.99 -27.20 -12.51
N ILE A 4 -1.30 -27.60 -13.74
CA ILE A 4 -1.84 -26.71 -14.78
C ILE A 4 -3.28 -26.31 -14.45
N VAL A 5 -4.10 -27.26 -13.95
CA VAL A 5 -5.49 -27.02 -13.56
C VAL A 5 -5.55 -26.14 -12.31
N ARG A 6 -4.64 -26.35 -11.35
CA ARG A 6 -4.55 -25.52 -10.16
C ARG A 6 -4.10 -24.09 -10.49
N ALA A 7 -3.09 -23.94 -11.35
CA ALA A 7 -2.63 -22.65 -11.83
C ALA A 7 -3.71 -21.88 -12.61
N GLN A 8 -4.49 -22.57 -13.46
CA GLN A 8 -5.64 -21.96 -14.15
C GLN A 8 -6.75 -21.51 -13.19
N GLY A 9 -7.02 -22.29 -12.14
CA GLY A 9 -7.95 -21.91 -11.08
C GLY A 9 -7.49 -20.68 -10.30
N GLU A 10 -6.22 -20.66 -9.88
CA GLU A 10 -5.60 -19.56 -9.15
C GLU A 10 -5.55 -18.26 -10.00
N ALA A 11 -5.18 -18.38 -11.28
CA ALA A 11 -5.17 -17.25 -12.22
C ALA A 11 -6.57 -16.64 -12.40
N ARG A 12 -7.59 -17.47 -12.60
CA ARG A 12 -8.96 -17.00 -12.79
C ARG A 12 -9.55 -16.38 -11.52
N SER A 13 -9.20 -16.91 -10.34
CA SER A 13 -9.54 -16.27 -9.07
C SER A 13 -8.85 -14.93 -8.89
N ALA A 14 -7.57 -14.82 -9.27
CA ALA A 14 -6.83 -13.57 -9.22
C ALA A 14 -7.39 -12.50 -10.18
N GLU A 15 -7.83 -12.89 -11.38
CA GLU A 15 -8.51 -12.01 -12.32
C GLU A 15 -9.83 -11.47 -11.76
N LEU A 16 -10.69 -12.35 -11.24
CA LEU A 16 -11.98 -11.95 -10.65
C LEU A 16 -11.82 -11.05 -9.42
N ILE A 17 -10.84 -11.37 -8.56
CA ILE A 17 -10.48 -10.51 -7.42
C ILE A 17 -9.94 -9.18 -7.93
N GLY A 18 -9.09 -9.19 -8.95
CA GLY A 18 -8.52 -7.99 -9.57
C GLY A 18 -9.59 -7.07 -10.18
N GLU A 19 -10.61 -7.62 -10.84
CA GLU A 19 -11.74 -6.87 -11.38
C GLU A 19 -12.64 -6.29 -10.28
N ALA A 20 -12.96 -7.08 -9.25
CA ALA A 20 -13.73 -6.61 -8.10
C ALA A 20 -13.01 -5.48 -7.35
N VAL A 21 -11.69 -5.59 -7.23
CA VAL A 21 -10.80 -4.59 -6.65
C VAL A 21 -10.72 -3.32 -7.51
N LYS A 22 -10.66 -3.43 -8.84
CA LYS A 22 -10.72 -2.29 -9.78
C LYS A 22 -12.04 -1.53 -9.69
N LYS A 23 -13.16 -2.23 -9.46
CA LYS A 23 -14.50 -1.64 -9.34
C LYS A 23 -14.64 -0.75 -8.10
N ASN A 24 -13.89 -1.01 -7.04
CA ASN A 24 -13.90 -0.21 -5.82
C ASN A 24 -12.49 0.33 -5.48
N LYS A 25 -12.02 1.30 -6.27
CA LYS A 25 -10.71 1.95 -6.06
C LYS A 25 -10.56 2.59 -4.67
N GLY A 26 -11.67 2.96 -4.01
CA GLY A 26 -11.66 3.49 -2.66
C GLY A 26 -11.29 2.45 -1.60
N PHE A 27 -11.71 1.19 -1.79
CA PHE A 27 -11.43 0.10 -0.86
C PHE A 27 -9.93 -0.24 -0.79
N LEU A 28 -9.22 -0.24 -1.92
CA LEU A 28 -7.75 -0.42 -1.92
C LEU A 28 -7.03 0.68 -1.15
N LYS A 29 -7.46 1.93 -1.31
CA LYS A 29 -6.87 3.07 -0.59
C LYS A 29 -7.10 2.92 0.91
N LEU A 30 -8.33 2.59 1.30
CA LEU A 30 -8.67 2.36 2.70
C LEU A 30 -7.88 1.16 3.29
N ARG A 31 -7.78 0.06 2.54
CA ARG A 31 -6.98 -1.10 2.96
C ARG A 31 -5.49 -0.82 3.07
N LYS A 32 -4.95 0.00 2.16
CA LYS A 32 -3.56 0.48 2.26
C LYS A 32 -3.35 1.34 3.50
N LEU A 33 -4.30 2.23 3.81
CA LEU A 33 -4.26 3.06 5.02
C LEU A 33 -4.38 2.21 6.31
N GLU A 34 -5.27 1.22 6.33
CA GLU A 34 -5.40 0.27 7.45
C GLU A 34 -4.09 -0.52 7.66
N ALA A 35 -3.53 -1.07 6.58
CA ALA A 35 -2.25 -1.79 6.65
C ALA A 35 -1.09 -0.89 7.10
N ALA A 36 -1.02 0.35 6.60
CA ALA A 36 -0.01 1.31 7.03
C ALA A 36 -0.15 1.66 8.52
N ARG A 37 -1.38 1.80 9.02
CA ARG A 37 -1.67 2.02 10.44
C ARG A 37 -1.21 0.83 11.29
N ASP A 38 -1.50 -0.39 10.86
CA ASP A 38 -1.10 -1.61 11.59
C ASP A 38 0.42 -1.75 11.64
N ILE A 39 1.11 -1.52 10.51
CA ILE A 39 2.57 -1.52 10.44
C ILE A 39 3.15 -0.43 11.36
N ALA A 40 2.60 0.78 11.33
CA ALA A 40 3.03 1.86 12.23
C ALA A 40 2.83 1.48 13.71
N HIS A 41 1.74 0.79 14.05
CA HIS A 41 1.48 0.31 15.41
C HIS A 41 2.49 -0.77 15.83
N VAL A 42 2.78 -1.72 14.95
CA VAL A 42 3.81 -2.75 15.18
C VAL A 42 5.19 -2.11 15.34
N LEU A 43 5.53 -1.13 14.51
CA LEU A 43 6.81 -0.40 14.58
C LEU A 43 6.92 0.44 15.85
N ALA A 44 5.86 1.16 16.24
CA ALA A 44 5.82 1.97 17.46
C ALA A 44 5.99 1.12 18.74
N ASN A 45 5.43 -0.10 18.73
CA ASN A 45 5.59 -1.06 19.82
C ASN A 45 6.87 -1.91 19.70
N SER A 46 7.56 -1.86 18.56
CA SER A 46 8.80 -2.60 18.35
C SER A 46 9.92 -1.97 19.18
N GLY A 47 10.69 -2.80 19.90
CA GLY A 47 11.75 -2.35 20.80
C GLY A 47 12.96 -1.71 20.11
N ASN A 48 12.98 -1.65 18.78
CA ASN A 48 14.07 -1.08 18.00
C ASN A 48 13.78 0.37 17.65
N ARG A 49 13.84 1.23 18.67
CA ARG A 49 13.58 2.68 18.61
C ARG A 49 14.74 3.48 18.00
N ILE A 50 15.82 2.81 17.61
CA ILE A 50 17.04 3.42 17.08
C ILE A 50 17.10 3.13 15.57
N MET A 51 16.95 4.20 14.77
CA MET A 51 17.27 4.31 13.33
C MET A 51 16.27 3.75 12.31
N LEU A 52 15.10 4.37 12.17
CA LEU A 52 14.53 4.51 10.83
C LEU A 52 13.89 5.89 10.66
N ASP A 53 14.50 6.69 9.80
CA ASP A 53 14.09 8.05 9.48
C ASP A 53 12.73 8.07 8.75
N ALA A 54 11.93 9.11 8.97
CA ALA A 54 10.58 9.23 8.45
C ALA A 54 10.53 9.24 6.90
N GLN A 55 11.62 9.64 6.21
CA GLN A 55 11.72 9.55 4.75
C GLN A 55 11.87 8.10 4.27
N SER A 56 12.57 7.24 5.01
CA SER A 56 12.67 5.80 4.66
C SER A 56 11.37 5.02 4.89
N LEU A 57 10.50 5.56 5.74
CA LEU A 57 9.18 4.98 6.06
C LEU A 57 8.08 5.42 5.09
N LEU A 58 8.36 6.28 4.11
CA LEU A 58 7.37 6.82 3.16
C LEU A 58 6.13 7.39 3.88
N LEU A 59 6.30 7.92 5.10
CA LEU A 59 5.23 8.53 5.89
C LEU A 59 4.90 9.95 5.38
N ASN A 60 5.68 10.48 4.44
CA ASN A 60 5.44 11.76 3.77
C ASN A 60 4.48 11.59 2.59
N VAL A 61 3.22 11.27 2.88
CA VAL A 61 2.14 11.25 1.88
C VAL A 61 1.81 12.67 1.36
N ALA A 62 2.35 13.72 1.99
CA ALA A 62 2.14 15.12 1.62
C ALA A 62 3.05 15.64 0.47
N ASP A 63 4.20 15.00 0.23
CA ASP A 63 5.14 15.44 -0.82
C ASP A 63 4.82 14.81 -2.20
N GLU A 64 4.05 13.71 -2.22
CA GLU A 64 3.58 13.07 -3.45
C GLU A 64 2.27 13.67 -4.00
N ASP A 65 1.88 14.89 -3.59
CA ASP A 65 0.79 15.64 -4.22
C ASP A 65 1.33 16.40 -5.45
N PRO A 66 1.06 15.95 -6.70
CA PRO A 66 1.48 16.65 -7.93
C PRO A 66 0.75 17.99 -8.16
N THR A 67 -0.08 18.43 -7.21
CA THR A 67 -0.89 19.65 -7.28
C THR A 67 -0.51 20.69 -6.21
N ALA A 68 0.51 20.43 -5.39
CA ALA A 68 1.00 21.45 -4.46
C ALA A 68 1.67 22.60 -5.23
N PRO A 69 1.29 23.87 -4.99
CA PRO A 69 1.90 25.00 -5.67
C PRO A 69 3.39 25.05 -5.31
N GLN A 70 4.25 24.84 -6.32
CA GLN A 70 5.68 25.10 -6.23
C GLN A 70 5.84 26.59 -5.93
N ASN A 71 6.05 26.91 -4.66
CA ASN A 71 6.48 28.23 -4.24
C ASN A 71 7.96 28.36 -4.63
N GLN A 72 8.19 28.60 -5.92
CA GLN A 72 9.48 29.01 -6.45
C GLN A 72 9.82 30.38 -5.85
N GLN A 73 10.87 30.35 -5.04
CA GLN A 73 11.86 31.42 -4.90
C GLN A 73 11.32 32.79 -4.48
N ARG A 74 11.46 33.11 -3.18
CA ARG A 74 12.24 34.26 -2.68
C ARG A 74 12.80 33.97 -1.29
#